data_AF-A0A946XFI7-F1
#
_entry.id   AF-A0A946XFI7-F1
#
_cell.length_a   1.000
_cell.length_b   1.000
_cell.length_c   1.000
_cell.angle_alpha   90.00
_cell.angle_beta   90.00
_cell.angle_gamma   90.00
#
_symmetry.space_group_name_H-M   'P 1'
#
loop_
_entity.id
_entity.type
_entity.pdbx_description
1 polymer ?
#
loop_
_entity_poly.entity_id
_entity_poly.type
_entity_poly.pdbx_seq_one_letter_code
_entity_poly.pdbx_strand_id
1 'polypeptide(L)'
;MKYFRPLYAFLLGLIIILNSSAFSNLALINGLGQLVLFTLVVCIPIWRTGRMSYVDIGWPWGLVVLGIISFQYSDGYWLRSLVVSGVVVLIGLRMGLGALKMWRLGLLKKEFPRYQYQRIVWQQEGKTNTGLALQVDAISQGLANASFLAFPVFIIASNSSEQLHALELLGLVIWILAFAMESVADLQKLHFLREMKKLGKHNQVCNVGLWKYCRHPNYFAEWMVWNGLVIAAIPSWLALRGAETDAVWWLLGLGLLLASKFMYSTLVYITGAVPSEYYSAQKRPGYTDYQKQTNRFFPGPRKTLDIQVKS
;
A
#
# COMPACT_ATOMS: atom_id res chain seq x y z
N MET A 1 -8.50 18.17 -17.38
CA MET A 1 -9.09 16.92 -16.87
C MET A 1 -8.07 15.79 -16.64
N LYS A 2 -7.13 15.49 -17.55
CA LYS A 2 -6.22 14.33 -17.43
C LYS A 2 -5.31 14.26 -16.19
N TYR A 3 -4.95 15.41 -15.60
CA TYR A 3 -4.12 15.43 -14.39
C TYR A 3 -4.85 14.89 -13.17
N PHE A 4 -6.08 15.37 -12.94
CA PHE A 4 -6.83 15.13 -11.70
C PHE A 4 -7.63 13.81 -11.68
N ARG A 5 -7.71 13.10 -12.82
CA ARG A 5 -8.41 11.81 -12.92
C ARG A 5 -8.04 10.80 -11.82
N PRO A 6 -6.78 10.65 -11.38
CA PRO A 6 -6.42 9.75 -10.29
C PRO A 6 -7.09 10.10 -8.95
N LEU A 7 -7.46 11.37 -8.73
CA LEU A 7 -8.06 11.82 -7.47
C LEU A 7 -9.54 11.42 -7.33
N TYR A 8 -10.25 11.24 -8.45
CA TYR A 8 -11.72 11.10 -8.43
C TYR A 8 -12.19 9.92 -7.59
N ALA A 9 -11.55 8.76 -7.73
CA ALA A 9 -11.91 7.58 -6.94
C ALA A 9 -11.72 7.86 -5.45
N PHE A 10 -10.57 8.43 -5.05
CA PHE A 10 -10.28 8.68 -3.63
C PHE A 10 -11.16 9.77 -3.03
N LEU A 11 -11.49 10.81 -3.79
CA LEU A 11 -12.45 11.83 -3.37
C LEU A 11 -13.85 11.24 -3.21
N LEU A 12 -14.30 10.38 -4.12
CA LEU A 12 -15.56 9.65 -3.96
C LEU A 12 -15.54 8.76 -2.72
N GLY A 13 -14.45 8.03 -2.49
CA GLY A 13 -14.27 7.23 -1.27
C GLY A 13 -14.36 8.09 0.00
N LEU A 14 -13.69 9.24 0.03
CA LEU A 14 -13.76 10.17 1.16
C LEU A 14 -15.18 10.72 1.37
N ILE A 15 -15.86 11.11 0.30
CA ILE A 15 -17.26 11.56 0.34
C ILE A 15 -18.15 10.47 0.94
N ILE A 16 -17.98 9.21 0.54
CA ILE A 16 -18.77 8.08 1.08
C ILE A 16 -18.61 7.98 2.60
N ILE A 17 -17.37 8.00 3.11
CA ILE A 17 -17.13 7.90 4.57
C ILE A 17 -17.65 9.16 5.30
N LEU A 18 -17.51 10.35 4.70
CA LEU A 18 -18.03 11.59 5.29
C LEU A 18 -19.56 11.63 5.38
N ASN A 19 -20.26 10.91 4.51
CA ASN A 19 -21.73 10.80 4.51
C ASN A 19 -22.25 9.69 5.45
N SER A 20 -21.37 8.91 6.08
CA SER A 20 -21.77 7.94 7.11
C SER A 20 -21.96 8.65 8.44
N SER A 21 -23.08 8.35 9.09
CA SER A 21 -23.38 8.86 10.43
C SER A 21 -22.38 8.34 11.47
N ALA A 22 -21.90 7.10 11.30
CA ALA A 22 -20.93 6.46 12.18
C ALA A 22 -19.48 6.97 12.02
N PHE A 23 -19.11 7.52 10.85
CA PHE A 23 -17.71 7.82 10.53
C PHE A 23 -17.41 9.29 10.22
N SER A 24 -18.41 10.14 10.05
CA SER A 24 -18.23 11.52 9.55
C SER A 24 -17.16 12.32 10.30
N ASN A 25 -17.23 12.37 11.63
CA ASN A 25 -16.26 13.09 12.46
C ASN A 25 -14.86 12.47 12.36
N LEU A 26 -14.79 11.14 12.46
CA LEU A 26 -13.53 10.39 12.35
C LEU A 26 -12.85 10.60 10.98
N ALA A 27 -13.64 10.65 9.91
CA ALA A 27 -13.19 10.91 8.56
C ALA A 27 -12.70 12.35 8.35
N LEU A 28 -13.37 13.33 8.95
CA LEU A 28 -12.90 14.73 8.94
C LEU A 28 -11.56 14.86 9.64
N ILE A 29 -11.42 14.32 10.85
CA ILE A 29 -10.19 14.38 11.64
C ILE A 29 -9.04 13.66 10.90
N ASN A 30 -9.29 12.46 10.36
CA ASN A 30 -8.29 11.75 9.55
C ASN A 30 -7.95 12.52 8.28
N GLY A 31 -8.94 13.06 7.55
CA GLY A 31 -8.72 13.86 6.35
C GLY A 31 -7.82 15.06 6.60
N LEU A 32 -8.04 15.79 7.70
CA LEU A 32 -7.19 16.90 8.13
C LEU A 32 -5.79 16.42 8.53
N GLY A 33 -5.69 15.30 9.26
CA GLY A 33 -4.41 14.69 9.63
C GLY A 33 -3.58 14.30 8.41
N GLN A 34 -4.19 13.64 7.41
CA GLN A 34 -3.53 13.29 6.16
C GLN A 34 -3.15 14.54 5.36
N LEU A 35 -4.01 15.56 5.30
CA LEU A 35 -3.73 16.82 4.62
C LEU A 35 -2.50 17.51 5.22
N VAL A 36 -2.42 17.63 6.54
CA VAL A 36 -1.28 18.23 7.24
C VAL A 36 -0.01 17.41 6.99
N LEU A 37 -0.07 16.10 7.19
CA LEU A 37 1.07 15.21 6.98
C LEU A 37 1.60 15.28 5.55
N PHE A 38 0.71 15.11 4.56
CA PHE A 38 1.13 15.11 3.16
C PHE A 38 1.60 16.49 2.70
N THR A 39 0.99 17.56 3.18
CA THR A 39 1.47 18.92 2.84
C THR A 39 2.91 19.12 3.32
N LEU A 40 3.18 18.84 4.60
CA LEU A 40 4.46 19.12 5.23
C LEU A 40 5.57 18.14 4.83
N VAL A 41 5.26 16.84 4.80
CA VAL A 41 6.25 15.77 4.62
C VAL A 41 6.40 15.33 3.16
N VAL A 42 5.41 15.59 2.32
CA VAL A 42 5.40 15.11 0.92
C VAL A 42 5.38 16.26 -0.07
N CYS A 43 4.32 17.06 -0.12
CA CYS A 43 4.09 18.08 -1.15
C CYS A 43 5.15 19.18 -1.14
N ILE A 44 5.46 19.77 0.03
CA ILE A 44 6.49 20.82 0.14
C ILE A 44 7.89 20.26 -0.25
N PRO A 45 8.34 19.11 0.28
CA PRO A 45 9.60 18.51 -0.15
C PRO A 45 9.65 18.16 -1.65
N ILE A 46 8.56 17.62 -2.23
CA ILE A 46 8.46 17.35 -3.67
C ILE A 46 8.58 18.65 -4.47
N TRP A 47 7.88 19.71 -4.06
CA TRP A 47 7.93 21.00 -4.76
C TRP A 47 9.34 21.59 -4.75
N ARG A 48 10.05 21.50 -3.62
CA ARG A 48 11.43 22.01 -3.49
C ARG A 48 12.48 21.19 -4.22
N THR A 49 12.31 19.87 -4.28
CA THR A 49 13.37 18.96 -4.76
C THR A 49 13.08 18.35 -6.13
N GLY A 50 11.83 18.41 -6.58
CA GLY A 50 11.35 17.72 -7.76
C GLY A 50 11.32 16.19 -7.63
N ARG A 51 11.48 15.62 -6.42
CA ARG A 51 11.59 14.16 -6.19
C ARG A 51 10.36 13.58 -5.55
N MET A 52 9.67 12.66 -6.20
CA MET A 52 8.46 12.02 -5.70
C MET A 52 8.71 11.05 -4.53
N SER A 53 9.96 10.61 -4.33
CA SER A 53 10.36 9.64 -3.32
C SER A 53 10.01 10.00 -1.87
N TYR A 54 9.62 11.25 -1.57
CA TYR A 54 9.07 11.63 -0.25
C TYR A 54 7.71 10.99 0.05
N VAL A 55 6.95 10.55 -0.97
CA VAL A 55 5.72 9.76 -0.80
C VAL A 55 5.99 8.49 0.02
N ASP A 56 7.16 7.88 -0.15
CA ASP A 56 7.53 6.66 0.61
C ASP A 56 7.73 6.93 2.11
N ILE A 57 7.85 8.20 2.52
CA ILE A 57 7.78 8.59 3.93
C ILE A 57 6.32 8.87 4.32
N GLY A 58 5.63 9.73 3.57
CA GLY A 58 4.29 10.19 3.95
C GLY A 58 3.23 9.09 3.97
N TRP A 59 3.25 8.17 3.00
CA TRP A 59 2.26 7.10 2.92
C TRP A 59 2.25 6.18 4.15
N PRO A 60 3.37 5.55 4.57
CA PRO A 60 3.37 4.67 5.74
C PRO A 60 3.17 5.44 7.06
N TRP A 61 3.67 6.67 7.18
CA TRP A 61 3.38 7.51 8.35
C TRP A 61 1.92 7.95 8.39
N GLY A 62 1.25 8.05 7.24
CA GLY A 62 -0.18 8.30 7.18
C GLY A 62 -1.01 7.12 7.69
N LEU A 63 -0.52 5.88 7.56
CA LEU A 63 -1.13 4.72 8.23
C LEU A 63 -0.97 4.81 9.76
N VAL A 64 0.18 5.25 10.25
CA VAL A 64 0.38 5.49 11.69
C VAL A 64 -0.61 6.55 12.21
N VAL A 65 -0.75 7.66 11.48
CA VAL A 65 -1.72 8.71 11.80
C VAL A 65 -3.16 8.16 11.78
N LEU A 66 -3.51 7.39 10.75
CA LEU A 66 -4.83 6.75 10.63
C LEU A 66 -5.14 5.84 11.82
N GLY A 67 -4.20 4.98 12.23
CA GLY A 67 -4.38 4.10 13.38
C GLY A 67 -4.49 4.85 14.71
N ILE A 68 -3.66 5.89 14.93
CA ILE A 68 -3.76 6.71 16.15
C ILE A 68 -5.11 7.44 16.22
N ILE A 69 -5.54 8.04 15.11
CA ILE A 69 -6.83 8.75 15.04
C ILE A 69 -7.98 7.76 15.24
N SER A 70 -7.92 6.59 14.60
CA SER A 70 -8.93 5.54 14.78
C SER A 70 -9.04 5.13 16.24
N PHE A 71 -7.93 4.86 16.93
CA PHE A 71 -7.96 4.45 18.33
C PHE A 71 -8.53 5.54 19.26
N GLN A 72 -8.14 6.79 19.02
CA GLN A 72 -8.49 7.90 19.90
C GLN A 72 -9.93 8.38 19.75
N TYR A 73 -10.50 8.25 18.55
CA TYR A 73 -11.76 8.90 18.19
C TYR A 73 -12.84 7.93 17.66
N SER A 74 -12.61 6.63 17.59
CA SER A 74 -13.67 5.67 17.29
C SER A 74 -14.57 5.44 18.50
N ASP A 75 -15.89 5.37 18.29
CA ASP A 75 -16.88 5.13 19.35
C ASP A 75 -17.18 3.65 19.61
N GLY A 76 -16.45 2.72 18.99
CA GLY A 76 -16.70 1.28 19.12
C GLY A 76 -16.04 0.64 20.35
N TYR A 77 -16.11 -0.69 20.42
CA TYR A 77 -15.52 -1.45 21.52
C TYR A 77 -14.00 -1.25 21.54
N TRP A 78 -13.47 -0.79 22.68
CA TRP A 78 -12.08 -0.36 22.82
C TRP A 78 -11.07 -1.41 22.35
N LEU A 79 -11.34 -2.71 22.58
CA LEU A 79 -10.43 -3.78 22.19
C LEU A 79 -10.38 -3.95 20.67
N ARG A 80 -11.52 -3.86 19.98
CA ARG A 80 -11.53 -3.89 18.50
C ARG A 80 -10.78 -2.70 17.94
N SER A 81 -11.05 -1.52 18.47
CA SER A 81 -10.37 -0.30 18.06
C SER A 81 -8.86 -0.39 18.30
N LEU A 82 -8.43 -0.88 19.47
CA LEU A 82 -7.02 -1.13 19.80
C LEU A 82 -6.37 -2.11 18.83
N VAL A 83 -7.02 -3.24 18.55
CA VAL A 83 -6.48 -4.30 17.69
C VAL A 83 -6.31 -3.80 16.26
N VAL A 84 -7.35 -3.23 15.64
CA VAL A 84 -7.25 -2.76 14.25
C VAL A 84 -6.31 -1.58 14.11
N SER A 85 -6.31 -0.66 15.07
CA SER A 85 -5.38 0.48 15.10
C SER A 85 -3.94 0.02 15.29
N GLY A 86 -3.71 -0.93 16.19
CA GLY A 86 -2.41 -1.54 16.43
C GLY A 86 -1.87 -2.23 15.17
N VAL A 87 -2.71 -3.00 14.48
CA VAL A 87 -2.38 -3.61 13.18
C VAL A 87 -1.89 -2.56 12.17
N VAL A 88 -2.65 -1.48 11.97
CA VAL A 88 -2.32 -0.45 10.98
C VAL A 88 -1.08 0.37 11.39
N VAL A 89 -0.93 0.67 12.67
CA VAL A 89 0.28 1.31 13.21
C VAL A 89 1.51 0.43 13.00
N LEU A 90 1.43 -0.89 13.23
CA LEU A 90 2.56 -1.80 13.03
C LEU A 90 3.00 -1.86 11.56
N ILE A 91 2.05 -1.91 10.62
CA ILE A 91 2.32 -1.85 9.18
C ILE A 91 3.03 -0.53 8.84
N GLY A 92 2.44 0.60 9.27
CA GLY A 92 2.96 1.95 9.01
C GLY A 92 4.34 2.16 9.60
N LEU A 93 4.60 1.75 10.84
CA LEU A 93 5.90 1.90 11.50
C LEU A 93 6.99 1.07 10.81
N ARG A 94 6.70 -0.18 10.42
CA ARG A 94 7.68 -1.05 9.74
C ARG A 94 8.24 -0.38 8.49
N MET A 95 7.36 0.13 7.62
CA MET A 95 7.76 0.82 6.39
C MET A 95 8.29 2.23 6.66
N GLY A 96 7.63 2.98 7.54
CA GLY A 96 7.93 4.38 7.84
C GLY A 96 9.31 4.55 8.48
N LEU A 97 9.71 3.66 9.40
CA LEU A 97 11.05 3.64 9.98
C LEU A 97 12.12 3.30 8.92
N GLY A 98 11.81 2.36 8.02
CA GLY A 98 12.66 2.04 6.87
C GLY A 98 12.86 3.26 5.95
N ALA A 99 11.78 3.97 5.63
CA ALA A 99 11.80 5.18 4.81
C ALA A 99 12.59 6.31 5.46
N LEU A 100 12.41 6.56 6.77
CA LEU A 100 13.20 7.55 7.51
C LEU A 100 14.69 7.18 7.53
N LYS A 101 15.02 5.89 7.68
CA LYS A 101 16.40 5.42 7.57
C LYS A 101 16.99 5.70 6.19
N MET A 102 16.24 5.40 5.12
CA MET A 102 16.68 5.70 3.74
C MET A 102 16.88 7.20 3.51
N TRP A 103 16.00 8.03 4.07
CA TRP A 103 16.10 9.48 4.01
C TRP A 103 17.36 10.01 4.72
N ARG A 104 17.61 9.56 5.96
CA ARG A 104 18.82 9.91 6.73
C ARG A 104 20.12 9.49 6.02
N LEU A 105 20.10 8.34 5.33
CA LEU A 105 21.22 7.87 4.51
C LEU A 105 21.38 8.64 3.19
N GLY A 106 20.52 9.63 2.91
CA GLY A 106 20.57 10.43 1.69
C GLY A 106 20.12 9.69 0.43
N LEU A 107 19.46 8.53 0.55
CA LEU A 107 19.03 7.75 -0.62
C LEU A 107 17.93 8.46 -1.42
N LEU A 108 17.11 9.27 -0.76
CA LEU A 108 16.11 10.14 -1.40
C LEU A 108 16.74 11.34 -2.12
N LYS A 109 18.08 11.47 -2.12
CA LYS A 109 18.78 12.41 -3.02
C LYS A 109 18.73 11.97 -4.49
N LYS A 110 18.31 10.74 -4.75
CA LYS A 110 18.05 10.21 -6.09
C LYS A 110 16.61 9.73 -6.14
N GLU A 111 15.96 9.90 -7.27
CA GLU A 111 14.59 9.43 -7.47
C GLU A 111 14.58 7.89 -7.58
N PHE A 112 13.65 7.23 -6.91
CA PHE A 112 13.51 5.78 -7.05
C PHE A 112 13.03 5.37 -8.44
N PRO A 113 13.43 4.18 -8.94
CA PRO A 113 13.10 3.72 -10.29
C PRO A 113 11.60 3.75 -10.62
N ARG A 114 10.73 3.40 -9.67
CA ARG A 114 9.26 3.45 -9.88
C ARG A 114 8.74 4.84 -10.22
N TYR A 115 9.31 5.89 -9.63
CA TYR A 115 8.92 7.28 -9.91
C TYR A 115 9.58 7.84 -11.17
N GLN A 116 10.73 7.30 -11.57
CA GLN A 116 11.29 7.56 -12.90
C GLN A 116 10.38 6.96 -13.99
N TYR A 117 9.89 5.74 -13.78
CA TYR A 117 8.93 5.09 -14.67
C TYR A 117 7.63 5.88 -14.78
N GLN A 118 7.12 6.41 -13.67
CA GLN A 118 5.90 7.22 -13.66
C GLN A 118 6.01 8.47 -14.56
N ARG A 119 7.20 9.06 -14.70
CA ARG A 119 7.44 10.18 -15.64
C ARG A 119 7.28 9.75 -17.10
N ILE A 120 7.64 8.52 -17.44
CA ILE A 120 7.42 7.95 -18.77
C ILE A 120 5.92 7.79 -19.02
N VAL A 121 5.18 7.27 -18.04
CA VAL A 121 3.71 7.14 -18.11
C VAL A 121 3.05 8.49 -18.31
N TRP A 122 3.46 9.52 -17.56
CA TRP A 122 2.94 10.87 -17.73
C TRP A 122 3.18 11.43 -19.14
N GLN A 123 4.36 11.20 -19.71
CA GLN A 123 4.65 11.61 -21.09
C GLN A 123 3.72 10.90 -22.10
N GLN A 124 3.48 9.61 -21.92
CA GLN A 124 2.55 8.83 -22.76
C GLN A 124 1.10 9.30 -22.62
N GLU A 125 0.69 9.76 -21.43
CA GLU A 125 -0.61 10.42 -21.18
C GLU A 125 -0.65 11.88 -21.69
N GLY A 126 0.46 12.38 -22.24
CA GLY A 126 0.64 13.75 -22.70
C GLY A 126 0.65 14.80 -21.59
N LYS A 127 0.93 14.43 -20.33
CA LYS A 127 1.08 15.38 -19.21
C LYS A 127 2.39 16.16 -19.39
N THR A 128 2.28 17.40 -19.84
CA THR A 128 3.40 18.32 -20.10
C THR A 128 3.90 19.04 -18.85
N ASN A 129 3.03 19.30 -17.87
CA ASN A 129 3.39 19.94 -16.60
C ASN A 129 3.77 18.88 -15.56
N THR A 130 5.07 18.58 -15.48
CA THR A 130 5.61 17.59 -14.54
C THR A 130 5.44 18.01 -13.08
N GLY A 131 5.53 19.31 -12.77
CA GLY A 131 5.36 19.81 -11.40
C GLY A 131 3.93 19.57 -10.88
N LEU A 132 2.93 19.83 -11.72
CA LEU A 132 1.54 19.54 -11.40
C LEU A 132 1.30 18.03 -11.27
N ALA A 133 1.84 17.22 -12.19
CA ALA A 133 1.69 15.76 -12.13
C ALA A 133 2.27 15.16 -10.85
N LEU A 134 3.44 15.66 -10.41
CA LEU A 134 4.06 15.28 -9.14
C LEU A 134 3.16 15.57 -7.94
N GLN A 135 2.59 16.78 -7.85
CA GLN A 135 1.74 17.18 -6.73
C GLN A 135 0.41 16.41 -6.72
N VAL A 136 -0.19 16.18 -7.89
CA VAL A 136 -1.44 15.43 -7.99
C VAL A 136 -1.24 13.96 -7.61
N ASP A 137 -0.20 13.30 -8.12
CA ASP A 137 0.05 11.91 -7.76
C ASP A 137 0.47 11.79 -6.28
N ALA A 138 1.16 12.79 -5.71
CA ALA A 138 1.49 12.84 -4.29
C ALA A 138 0.26 12.97 -3.39
N ILE A 139 -0.65 13.90 -3.71
CA ILE A 139 -1.90 14.09 -2.95
C ILE A 139 -2.79 12.86 -3.08
N SER A 140 -2.80 12.17 -4.22
CA SER A 140 -3.58 10.94 -4.41
C SER A 140 -3.26 9.86 -3.37
N GLN A 141 -1.99 9.78 -2.93
CA GLN A 141 -1.53 8.83 -1.91
C GLN A 141 -2.02 9.19 -0.50
N GLY A 142 -2.11 10.49 -0.20
CA GLY A 142 -2.72 10.96 1.05
C GLY A 142 -4.22 10.77 1.06
N LEU A 143 -4.88 11.00 -0.08
CA LEU A 143 -6.30 10.68 -0.23
C LEU A 143 -6.57 9.18 -0.13
N ALA A 144 -5.65 8.31 -0.57
CA ALA A 144 -5.80 6.86 -0.36
C ALA A 144 -5.87 6.50 1.14
N ASN A 145 -5.00 7.10 1.97
CA ASN A 145 -5.04 6.96 3.43
C ASN A 145 -6.30 7.60 4.05
N ALA A 146 -6.77 8.71 3.49
CA ALA A 146 -7.99 9.39 3.96
C ALA A 146 -9.29 8.66 3.59
N SER A 147 -9.25 7.78 2.58
CA SER A 147 -10.42 7.13 1.98
C SER A 147 -10.34 5.61 2.05
N PHE A 148 -10.06 4.91 0.94
CA PHE A 148 -10.20 3.44 0.82
C PHE A 148 -9.44 2.65 1.87
N LEU A 149 -8.27 3.12 2.31
CA LEU A 149 -7.50 2.46 3.36
C LEU A 149 -8.10 2.66 4.75
N ALA A 150 -8.90 3.71 4.94
CA ALA A 150 -9.63 3.97 6.17
C ALA A 150 -10.91 3.12 6.31
N PHE A 151 -11.52 2.63 5.21
CA PHE A 151 -12.77 1.85 5.28
C PHE A 151 -12.70 0.65 6.23
N PRO A 152 -11.81 -0.34 6.04
CA PRO A 152 -11.80 -1.50 6.93
C PRO A 152 -11.44 -1.10 8.37
N VAL A 153 -10.62 -0.07 8.55
CA VAL A 153 -10.20 0.40 9.88
C VAL A 153 -11.37 1.00 10.64
N PHE A 154 -12.07 1.96 10.03
CA PHE A 154 -13.21 2.64 10.66
C PHE A 154 -14.38 1.69 10.87
N ILE A 155 -14.67 0.82 9.90
CA ILE A 155 -15.73 -0.17 10.00
C ILE A 155 -15.48 -1.11 11.19
N ILE A 156 -14.26 -1.62 11.38
CA ILE A 156 -13.92 -2.48 12.52
C ILE A 156 -13.94 -1.68 13.83
N ALA A 157 -13.30 -0.51 13.85
CA ALA A 157 -13.08 0.27 15.06
C ALA A 157 -14.36 0.84 15.67
N SER A 158 -15.39 1.15 14.88
CA SER A 158 -16.66 1.69 15.38
C SER A 158 -17.69 0.63 15.77
N ASN A 159 -17.38 -0.67 15.66
CA ASN A 159 -18.31 -1.71 16.10
C ASN A 159 -18.27 -1.86 17.64
N SER A 160 -19.38 -1.58 18.30
CA SER A 160 -19.54 -1.59 19.77
C SER A 160 -19.77 -2.97 20.38
N SER A 161 -20.02 -4.02 19.58
CA SER A 161 -20.22 -5.37 20.10
C SER A 161 -18.96 -5.89 20.81
N GLU A 162 -19.09 -6.57 21.95
CA GLU A 162 -17.94 -7.19 22.62
C GLU A 162 -17.59 -8.58 22.03
N GLN A 163 -18.47 -9.14 21.19
CA GLN A 163 -18.32 -10.50 20.67
C GLN A 163 -17.44 -10.54 19.42
N LEU A 164 -16.33 -11.28 19.46
CA LEU A 164 -15.48 -11.47 18.28
C LEU A 164 -16.09 -12.51 17.33
N HIS A 165 -16.16 -12.18 16.05
CA HIS A 165 -16.68 -13.09 15.03
C HIS A 165 -15.57 -13.95 14.40
N ALA A 166 -15.90 -15.17 13.95
CA ALA A 166 -14.93 -16.07 13.32
C ALA A 166 -14.25 -15.45 12.08
N LEU A 167 -14.97 -14.63 11.29
CA LEU A 167 -14.39 -13.91 10.15
C LEU A 167 -13.39 -12.82 10.58
N GLU A 168 -13.62 -12.17 11.73
CA GLU A 168 -12.69 -11.21 12.31
C GLU A 168 -11.37 -11.89 12.68
N LEU A 169 -11.46 -13.04 13.37
CA LEU A 169 -10.29 -13.86 13.72
C LEU A 169 -9.57 -14.38 12.48
N LEU A 170 -10.29 -14.85 11.46
CA LEU A 170 -9.70 -15.30 10.20
C LEU A 170 -8.93 -14.17 9.51
N GLY A 171 -9.50 -12.97 9.46
CA GLY A 171 -8.84 -11.80 8.89
C GLY A 171 -7.56 -11.43 9.63
N LEU A 172 -7.58 -11.50 10.97
CA LEU A 172 -6.39 -11.27 11.81
C LEU A 172 -5.31 -12.35 11.61
N VAL A 173 -5.68 -13.62 11.47
CA VAL A 173 -4.74 -14.71 11.16
C VAL A 173 -4.08 -14.48 9.79
N ILE A 174 -4.87 -14.13 8.77
CA ILE A 174 -4.35 -13.79 7.45
C ILE A 174 -3.38 -12.62 7.56
N TRP A 175 -3.73 -11.59 8.34
CA TRP A 175 -2.86 -10.44 8.58
C TRP A 175 -1.52 -10.85 9.21
N ILE A 176 -1.52 -11.65 10.27
CA ILE A 176 -0.29 -12.12 10.95
C ILE A 176 0.61 -12.88 9.96
N LEU A 177 0.03 -13.82 9.21
CA LEU A 177 0.77 -14.61 8.22
C LEU A 177 1.34 -13.74 7.10
N ALA A 178 0.57 -12.77 6.63
CA ALA A 178 0.99 -11.82 5.61
C ALA A 178 2.12 -10.91 6.12
N PHE A 179 1.98 -10.32 7.31
CA PHE A 179 3.02 -9.50 7.93
C PHE A 179 4.32 -10.27 8.15
N ALA A 180 4.24 -11.54 8.58
CA ALA A 180 5.38 -12.43 8.71
C ALA A 180 6.04 -12.74 7.35
N MET A 181 5.23 -13.12 6.35
CA MET A 181 5.72 -13.39 4.99
C MET A 181 6.43 -12.18 4.39
N GLU A 182 5.87 -10.98 4.57
CA GLU A 182 6.47 -9.75 4.09
C GLU A 182 7.82 -9.47 4.77
N SER A 183 7.85 -9.58 6.11
CA SER A 183 9.06 -9.38 6.90
C SER A 183 10.17 -10.36 6.48
N VAL A 184 9.82 -11.63 6.26
CA VAL A 184 10.76 -12.65 5.77
C VAL A 184 11.24 -12.32 4.35
N ALA A 185 10.36 -11.91 3.44
CA ALA A 185 10.72 -11.53 2.08
C ALA A 185 11.72 -10.36 2.05
N ASP A 186 11.47 -9.32 2.85
CA ASP A 186 12.34 -8.16 2.94
C ASP A 186 13.70 -8.50 3.57
N LEU A 187 13.71 -9.32 4.64
CA LEU A 187 14.95 -9.80 5.26
C LEU A 187 15.78 -10.64 4.30
N GLN A 188 15.16 -11.56 3.54
CA GLN A 188 15.83 -12.36 2.51
C GLN A 188 16.49 -11.47 1.45
N LYS A 189 15.76 -10.45 0.96
CA LYS A 189 16.28 -9.51 -0.03
C LYS A 189 17.43 -8.67 0.53
N LEU A 190 17.29 -8.18 1.76
CA LEU A 190 18.32 -7.37 2.41
C LEU A 190 19.60 -8.18 2.66
N HIS A 191 19.45 -9.41 3.13
CA HIS A 191 20.57 -10.34 3.32
C HIS A 191 21.26 -10.62 1.98
N PHE A 192 20.51 -10.98 0.94
CA PHE A 192 21.04 -11.19 -0.40
C PHE A 192 21.84 -9.98 -0.92
N LEU A 193 21.28 -8.78 -0.81
CA LEU A 193 21.95 -7.55 -1.26
C LEU A 193 23.25 -7.26 -0.49
N ARG A 194 23.27 -7.54 0.83
CA ARG A 194 24.47 -7.39 1.66
C ARG A 194 25.56 -8.39 1.25
N GLU A 195 25.20 -9.65 1.04
CA GLU A 195 26.17 -10.68 0.62
C GLU A 195 26.71 -10.40 -0.78
N MET A 196 25.87 -10.04 -1.75
CA MET A 196 26.34 -9.67 -3.08
C MET A 196 27.28 -8.45 -3.04
N LYS A 197 26.98 -7.46 -2.19
CA LYS A 197 27.86 -6.30 -1.97
C LYS A 197 29.22 -6.72 -1.39
N LYS A 198 29.26 -7.61 -0.40
CA LYS A 198 30.52 -8.13 0.17
C LYS A 198 31.36 -8.86 -0.87
N LEU A 199 30.72 -9.59 -1.78
CA LEU A 199 31.37 -10.32 -2.87
C LEU A 199 31.77 -9.44 -4.08
N GLY A 200 31.55 -8.12 -4.02
CA GLY A 200 31.80 -7.21 -5.14
C GLY A 200 30.88 -7.43 -6.35
N LYS A 201 29.79 -8.19 -6.18
CA LYS A 201 28.85 -8.51 -7.25
C LYS A 201 27.73 -7.48 -7.28
N HIS A 202 27.66 -6.71 -8.37
CA HIS A 202 26.61 -5.71 -8.57
C HIS A 202 25.48 -6.24 -9.45
N ASN A 203 24.29 -5.63 -9.35
CA ASN A 203 23.13 -5.90 -10.22
C ASN A 203 22.69 -7.37 -10.29
N GLN A 204 22.85 -8.14 -9.22
CA GLN A 204 22.44 -9.54 -9.16
C GLN A 204 20.92 -9.69 -8.98
N VAL A 205 20.37 -10.78 -9.53
CA VAL A 205 18.96 -11.12 -9.39
C VAL A 205 18.73 -11.86 -8.07
N CYS A 206 17.90 -11.28 -7.18
CA CYS A 206 17.47 -11.93 -5.95
C CYS A 206 16.49 -13.06 -6.28
N ASN A 207 16.96 -14.30 -6.20
CA ASN A 207 16.19 -15.52 -6.47
C ASN A 207 16.39 -16.54 -5.33
N VAL A 208 16.20 -16.10 -4.09
CA VAL A 208 16.39 -16.88 -2.86
C VAL A 208 15.11 -16.91 -2.02
N GLY A 209 14.88 -18.01 -1.29
CA GLY A 209 13.71 -18.15 -0.41
C GLY A 209 12.39 -17.92 -1.13
N LEU A 210 11.55 -17.03 -0.60
CA LEU A 210 10.24 -16.66 -1.17
C LEU A 210 10.38 -16.06 -2.58
N TRP A 211 11.51 -15.41 -2.87
CA TRP A 211 11.77 -14.85 -4.19
C TRP A 211 11.91 -15.93 -5.28
N LYS A 212 12.08 -17.22 -4.93
CA LYS A 212 12.06 -18.31 -5.91
C LYS A 212 10.67 -18.63 -6.47
N TYR A 213 9.62 -18.28 -5.73
CA TYR A 213 8.23 -18.66 -6.03
C TYR A 213 7.38 -17.45 -6.44
N CYS A 214 7.82 -16.25 -6.10
CA CYS A 214 7.20 -15.00 -6.48
C CYS A 214 8.28 -13.94 -6.68
N ARG A 215 8.20 -13.13 -7.73
CA ARG A 215 9.18 -12.05 -7.97
C ARG A 215 8.97 -10.84 -7.07
N HIS A 216 7.80 -10.71 -6.45
CA HIS A 216 7.44 -9.66 -5.49
C HIS A 216 6.66 -10.24 -4.30
N PRO A 217 7.27 -11.15 -3.51
CA PRO A 217 6.57 -11.82 -2.42
C PRO A 217 6.17 -10.83 -1.31
N ASN A 218 6.96 -9.77 -1.11
CA ASN A 218 6.63 -8.69 -0.19
C ASN A 218 5.40 -7.88 -0.64
N TYR A 219 5.26 -7.58 -1.94
CA TYR A 219 4.07 -6.89 -2.44
C TYR A 219 2.82 -7.76 -2.37
N PHE A 220 2.93 -9.08 -2.62
CA PHE A 220 1.82 -10.00 -2.41
C PHE A 220 1.39 -10.03 -0.93
N ALA A 221 2.37 -10.11 -0.03
CA ALA A 221 2.12 -10.12 1.40
C ALA A 221 1.47 -8.80 1.88
N GLU A 222 1.94 -7.64 1.42
CA GLU A 222 1.29 -6.35 1.69
C GLU A 222 -0.17 -6.34 1.18
N TRP A 223 -0.45 -6.89 -0.01
CA TRP A 223 -1.83 -7.03 -0.47
C TRP A 223 -2.66 -7.93 0.45
N MET A 224 -2.10 -9.05 0.93
CA MET A 224 -2.79 -9.96 1.85
C MET A 224 -3.03 -9.34 3.24
N VAL A 225 -2.18 -8.43 3.69
CA VAL A 225 -2.42 -7.61 4.89
C VAL A 225 -3.74 -6.85 4.79
N TRP A 226 -3.98 -6.17 3.67
CA TRP A 226 -5.23 -5.44 3.44
C TRP A 226 -6.43 -6.36 3.21
N ASN A 227 -6.25 -7.52 2.57
CA ASN A 227 -7.34 -8.50 2.44
C ASN A 227 -7.72 -9.10 3.80
N GLY A 228 -6.76 -9.30 4.71
CA GLY A 228 -7.04 -9.70 6.09
C GLY A 228 -7.94 -8.69 6.80
N LEU A 229 -7.63 -7.39 6.66
CA LEU A 229 -8.47 -6.31 7.21
C LEU A 229 -9.85 -6.22 6.54
N VAL A 230 -9.93 -6.40 5.23
CA VAL A 230 -11.21 -6.44 4.50
C VAL A 230 -12.10 -7.58 4.99
N ILE A 231 -11.53 -8.79 5.16
CA ILE A 231 -12.26 -9.95 5.70
C ILE A 231 -12.70 -9.70 7.14
N ALA A 232 -11.81 -9.15 7.96
CA ALA A 232 -12.12 -8.84 9.36
C ALA A 232 -13.21 -7.76 9.50
N ALA A 233 -13.34 -6.87 8.53
CA ALA A 233 -14.36 -5.81 8.53
C ALA A 233 -15.77 -6.31 8.17
N ILE A 234 -15.92 -7.52 7.60
CA ILE A 234 -17.21 -8.02 7.12
C ILE A 234 -18.28 -8.05 8.23
N PRO A 235 -18.04 -8.64 9.42
CA PRO A 235 -19.06 -8.68 10.48
C PRO A 235 -19.49 -7.29 10.94
N SER A 236 -18.53 -6.37 11.08
CA SER A 236 -18.81 -4.98 11.47
C SER A 236 -19.55 -4.20 10.38
N TRP A 237 -19.24 -4.43 9.11
CA TRP A 237 -20.01 -3.87 8.01
C TRP A 237 -21.46 -4.37 8.00
N LEU A 238 -21.66 -5.68 8.21
CA LEU A 238 -23.01 -6.24 8.34
C LEU A 238 -23.78 -5.63 9.52
N ALA A 239 -23.10 -5.37 10.64
CA ALA A 239 -23.70 -4.76 11.83
C ALA A 239 -24.15 -3.30 11.62
N LEU A 240 -23.62 -2.59 10.61
CA LEU A 240 -24.07 -1.24 10.25
C LEU A 240 -25.43 -1.23 9.53
N ARG A 241 -26.00 -2.40 9.21
CA ARG A 241 -27.31 -2.47 8.55
C ARG A 241 -28.39 -1.90 9.46
N GLY A 242 -29.13 -0.91 8.98
CA GLY A 242 -30.16 -0.21 9.75
C GLY A 242 -29.64 0.95 10.60
N ALA A 243 -28.33 1.03 10.85
CA ALA A 243 -27.69 2.22 11.44
C ALA A 243 -27.35 3.27 10.36
N GLU A 244 -27.06 2.83 9.14
CA GLU A 244 -26.81 3.69 7.99
C GLU A 244 -27.94 3.62 6.97
N THR A 245 -28.03 4.63 6.09
CA THR A 245 -28.90 4.55 4.92
C THR A 245 -28.50 3.37 4.02
N ASP A 246 -29.45 2.73 3.34
CA ASP A 246 -29.16 1.57 2.48
C ASP A 246 -28.10 1.91 1.41
N ALA A 247 -28.13 3.13 0.86
CA ALA A 247 -27.14 3.58 -0.12
C ALA A 247 -25.73 3.63 0.47
N VAL A 248 -25.56 4.26 1.65
CA VAL A 248 -24.26 4.33 2.34
C VAL A 248 -23.78 2.94 2.72
N TRP A 249 -24.66 2.09 3.25
CA TRP A 249 -24.32 0.72 3.62
C TRP A 249 -23.75 -0.09 2.45
N TRP A 250 -24.38 -0.04 1.27
CA TRP A 250 -23.88 -0.69 0.06
C TRP A 250 -22.54 -0.10 -0.41
N LEU A 251 -22.40 1.23 -0.35
CA LEU A 251 -21.18 1.93 -0.74
C LEU A 251 -20.00 1.62 0.20
N LEU A 252 -20.24 1.40 1.49
CA LEU A 252 -19.25 0.94 2.46
C LEU A 252 -18.74 -0.47 2.10
N GLY A 253 -19.64 -1.39 1.76
CA GLY A 253 -19.28 -2.73 1.30
C GLY A 253 -18.48 -2.71 0.00
N LEU A 254 -18.88 -1.88 -0.96
CA LEU A 254 -18.10 -1.64 -2.18
C LEU A 254 -16.72 -1.04 -1.85
N GLY A 255 -16.64 -0.12 -0.90
CA GLY A 255 -15.41 0.48 -0.43
C GLY A 255 -14.40 -0.55 0.09
N LEU A 256 -14.84 -1.56 0.83
CA LEU A 256 -14.00 -2.69 1.27
C LEU A 256 -13.39 -3.46 0.09
N LEU A 257 -14.19 -3.77 -0.94
CA LEU A 257 -13.69 -4.44 -2.14
C LEU A 257 -12.73 -3.56 -2.93
N LEU A 258 -13.02 -2.25 -3.01
CA LEU A 258 -12.18 -1.27 -3.66
C LEU A 258 -10.83 -1.09 -2.94
N ALA A 259 -10.77 -1.21 -1.61
CA ALA A 259 -9.53 -1.19 -0.86
C ALA A 259 -8.57 -2.29 -1.36
N SER A 260 -9.04 -3.54 -1.46
CA SER A 260 -8.25 -4.64 -2.01
C SER A 260 -7.85 -4.40 -3.48
N LYS A 261 -8.79 -3.94 -4.32
CA LYS A 261 -8.53 -3.66 -5.74
C LYS A 261 -7.50 -2.55 -5.96
N PHE A 262 -7.56 -1.47 -5.19
CA PHE A 262 -6.61 -0.36 -5.30
C PHE A 262 -5.24 -0.72 -4.74
N MET A 263 -5.17 -1.50 -3.67
CA MET A 263 -3.90 -2.03 -3.18
C MET A 263 -3.26 -2.94 -4.22
N TYR A 264 -4.01 -3.89 -4.82
CA TYR A 264 -3.51 -4.73 -5.91
C TYR A 264 -3.01 -3.88 -7.09
N SER A 265 -3.84 -2.95 -7.56
CA SER A 265 -3.49 -2.06 -8.68
C SER A 265 -2.21 -1.27 -8.41
N THR A 266 -2.07 -0.75 -7.18
CA THR A 266 -0.91 0.04 -6.76
C THR A 266 0.35 -0.82 -6.71
N LEU A 267 0.26 -1.98 -6.05
CA LEU A 267 1.37 -2.91 -5.83
C LEU A 267 1.80 -3.67 -7.09
N VAL A 268 0.94 -3.75 -8.12
CA VAL A 268 1.29 -4.42 -9.38
C VAL A 268 1.60 -3.42 -10.48
N TYR A 269 0.75 -2.43 -10.73
CA TYR A 269 0.78 -1.64 -11.97
C TYR A 269 1.22 -0.19 -11.77
N ILE A 270 0.80 0.48 -10.69
CA ILE A 270 1.01 1.93 -10.56
C ILE A 270 2.40 2.25 -9.99
N THR A 271 2.73 1.74 -8.79
CA THR A 271 4.00 2.06 -8.11
C THR A 271 4.82 0.81 -7.77
N GLY A 272 4.23 -0.38 -7.88
CA GLY A 272 4.85 -1.62 -7.44
C GLY A 272 5.59 -2.39 -8.54
N ALA A 273 5.13 -3.59 -8.84
CA ALA A 273 5.89 -4.61 -9.57
C ALA A 273 6.30 -4.14 -10.98
N VAL A 274 5.36 -3.80 -11.86
CA VAL A 274 5.62 -3.42 -13.25
C VAL A 274 6.65 -2.27 -13.37
N PRO A 275 6.48 -1.13 -12.67
CA PRO A 275 7.47 -0.06 -12.65
C PRO A 275 8.86 -0.50 -12.14
N SER A 276 8.88 -1.37 -11.12
CA SER A 276 10.13 -1.86 -10.51
C SER A 276 10.87 -2.85 -11.42
N GLU A 277 10.14 -3.69 -12.15
CA GLU A 277 10.70 -4.68 -13.08
C GLU A 277 11.28 -4.01 -14.34
N TYR A 278 10.70 -2.89 -14.80
CA TYR A 278 11.11 -2.18 -16.01
C TYR A 278 12.62 -1.89 -16.04
N TYR A 279 13.14 -1.27 -14.96
CA TYR A 279 14.58 -1.00 -14.84
C TYR A 279 15.38 -2.21 -14.38
N SER A 280 14.77 -3.17 -13.68
CA SER A 280 15.45 -4.39 -13.25
C SER A 280 15.85 -5.24 -14.45
N ALA A 281 14.98 -5.37 -15.46
CA ALA A 281 15.25 -6.08 -16.71
C ALA A 281 16.40 -5.46 -17.52
N GLN A 282 16.57 -4.14 -17.45
CA GLN A 282 17.64 -3.42 -18.15
C GLN A 282 18.98 -3.51 -17.43
N LYS A 283 18.97 -3.51 -16.09
CA LYS A 283 20.18 -3.38 -15.28
C LYS A 283 20.78 -4.71 -14.84
N ARG A 284 19.98 -5.77 -14.75
CA ARG A 284 20.38 -7.04 -14.12
C ARG A 284 20.47 -8.16 -15.15
N PRO A 285 21.67 -8.69 -15.44
CA PRO A 285 21.83 -9.87 -16.28
C PRO A 285 20.99 -11.04 -15.74
N GLY A 286 20.28 -11.75 -16.62
CA GLY A 286 19.43 -12.90 -16.27
C GLY A 286 18.06 -12.57 -15.65
N TYR A 287 17.70 -11.28 -15.50
CA TYR A 287 16.39 -10.91 -14.95
C TYR A 287 15.23 -11.29 -15.88
N THR A 288 15.45 -11.26 -17.20
CA THR A 288 14.48 -11.69 -18.20
C THR A 288 14.18 -13.19 -18.08
N ASP A 289 15.19 -14.03 -17.83
CA ASP A 289 14.98 -15.47 -17.60
C ASP A 289 14.25 -15.73 -16.28
N TYR A 290 14.59 -14.96 -15.24
CA TYR A 290 13.84 -14.97 -13.99
C TYR A 290 12.37 -14.55 -14.18
N GLN A 291 12.08 -13.61 -15.08
CA GLN A 291 10.70 -13.24 -15.42
C GLN A 291 9.93 -14.34 -16.15
N LYS A 292 10.60 -15.18 -16.93
CA LYS A 292 9.96 -16.31 -17.60
C LYS A 292 9.66 -17.46 -16.63
N GLN A 293 10.54 -17.67 -15.66
CA GLN A 293 10.48 -18.83 -14.77
C GLN A 293 9.67 -18.61 -13.50
N THR A 294 9.62 -17.40 -12.95
CA THR A 294 9.03 -17.14 -11.62
C THR A 294 7.79 -16.28 -11.77
N ASN A 295 6.69 -16.56 -11.07
CA ASN A 295 5.48 -15.73 -11.15
C ASN A 295 5.72 -14.29 -10.63
N ARG A 296 5.10 -13.28 -11.25
CA ARG A 296 5.30 -11.87 -10.85
C ARG A 296 4.82 -11.60 -9.42
N PHE A 297 3.57 -11.96 -9.13
CA PHE A 297 2.84 -11.47 -7.96
C PHE A 297 2.22 -12.61 -7.14
N PHE A 298 1.45 -13.50 -7.76
CA PHE A 298 0.90 -14.66 -7.05
C PHE A 298 1.98 -15.74 -6.86
N PRO A 299 2.32 -16.13 -5.62
CA PRO A 299 3.27 -17.20 -5.36
C PRO A 299 2.84 -18.50 -6.04
N GLY A 300 3.80 -19.20 -6.66
CA GLY A 300 3.52 -20.48 -7.29
C GLY A 300 4.80 -21.22 -7.71
N PRO A 301 4.65 -22.44 -8.25
CA PRO A 301 5.78 -23.23 -8.71
C PRO A 301 6.52 -22.52 -9.84
N ARG A 302 7.83 -22.77 -9.92
CA ARG A 302 8.68 -22.24 -10.97
C ARG A 302 8.35 -22.93 -12.30
N LYS A 303 8.22 -22.15 -13.36
CA LYS A 303 8.01 -22.62 -14.72
C LYS A 303 9.32 -23.13 -15.29
N THR A 304 9.30 -24.30 -15.93
CA THR A 304 10.42 -24.83 -16.71
C THR A 304 10.58 -24.02 -17.99
N LEU A 305 11.82 -23.67 -18.34
CA LEU A 305 12.11 -23.18 -19.69
C LEU A 305 12.30 -24.40 -20.56
N ASP A 306 11.39 -24.64 -21.49
CA ASP A 306 11.66 -25.58 -22.58
C ASP A 306 12.77 -24.99 -23.42
N ILE A 307 13.99 -25.51 -23.24
CA ILE A 307 15.09 -25.23 -24.14
C ILE A 307 14.74 -25.98 -25.42
N GLN A 308 14.11 -25.29 -26.37
CA GLN A 308 14.12 -25.79 -27.74
C GLN A 308 15.58 -25.78 -28.20
N VAL A 309 16.20 -26.95 -28.10
CA VAL A 309 17.45 -27.26 -28.79
C VAL A 309 17.12 -27.10 -30.27
N LYS A 310 17.48 -25.96 -30.85
CA LYS A 310 17.54 -25.83 -32.31
C LYS A 310 18.66 -26.77 -32.75
N SER A 311 18.26 -27.94 -33.25
CA SER A 311 19.11 -28.85 -34.03
C SER A 311 19.55 -28.20 -35.32
#